data_AF-A0A3B1DDJ0-F1
#
_entry.id   AF-A0A3B1DDJ0-F1
#
_cell.length_a   1.000
_cell.length_b   1.000
_cell.length_c   1.000
_cell.angle_alpha   90.00
_cell.angle_beta   90.00
_cell.angle_gamma   90.00
#
_symmetry.space_group_name_H-M   'P 1'
#
loop_
_entity.id
_entity.type
_entity.pdbx_description
1 polymer ?
#
loop_
_entity_poly.entity_id
_entity_poly.type
_entity_poly.pdbx_seq_one_letter_code
_entity_poly.pdbx_strand_id
1 'polypeptide(L)'
;RIGVCAGKVEILQGNISDIDLPDEFADVAFIYYAFHEIDRKPEGVKKIAQAVKVNGILSIYEPAIEVGREAMDKTGEAFESAGFRTELRRDTLFTRSLLMRKEQGKTNR
;
A
#
# COMPACT_ATOMS: atom_id res chain seq x y z
N ARG A 1 9.71 -16.97 24.04
CA ARG A 1 10.96 -16.27 23.70
C ARG A 1 10.79 -15.73 22.28
N ILE A 2 10.61 -14.42 22.11
CA ILE A 2 10.62 -13.80 20.77
C ILE A 2 12.09 -13.79 20.35
N GLY A 3 12.52 -14.85 19.66
CA GLY A 3 13.92 -15.09 19.29
C GLY A 3 14.45 -14.07 18.29
N VAL A 4 15.77 -14.10 18.07
CA VAL A 4 16.67 -13.52 17.03
C VAL A 4 16.12 -12.48 16.03
N CYS A 5 14.88 -12.59 15.57
CA CYS A 5 14.20 -11.62 14.71
C CYS A 5 13.68 -10.36 15.42
N ALA A 6 13.60 -10.34 16.75
CA ALA A 6 13.12 -9.14 17.49
C ALA A 6 13.93 -7.87 17.17
N GLY A 7 15.23 -8.00 16.90
CA GLY A 7 16.09 -6.88 16.50
C GLY A 7 16.01 -6.48 15.01
N LYS A 8 15.15 -7.12 14.22
CA LYS A 8 14.92 -6.81 12.79
C LYS A 8 13.57 -6.15 12.52
N VAL A 9 12.83 -5.85 13.58
CA VAL A 9 11.50 -5.26 13.51
C VAL A 9 11.53 -3.94 14.26
N GLU A 10 11.16 -2.88 13.56
CA GLU A 10 10.91 -1.57 14.14
C GLU A 10 9.41 -1.29 14.05
N ILE A 11 8.82 -0.85 15.17
CA ILE A 11 7.42 -0.44 15.21
C ILE A 11 7.40 1.08 15.24
N LEU A 12 6.88 1.66 14.16
CA LEU A 12 6.64 3.09 14.06
C LEU A 12 5.20 3.38 14.45
N GLN A 13 4.99 4.11 15.55
CA GLN A 13 3.66 4.52 15.99
C GLN A 13 3.28 5.85 15.34
N GLY A 14 2.21 5.86 14.55
CA GLY A 14 1.68 7.10 13.95
C GLY A 14 0.51 6.85 13.01
N ASN A 15 -0.12 7.93 12.57
CA ASN A 15 -1.09 7.90 11.48
C ASN A 15 -0.33 7.92 10.14
N ILE A 16 -0.60 6.96 9.25
CA ILE A 16 0.09 6.87 7.95
C ILE A 16 -0.03 8.15 7.10
N SER A 17 -1.12 8.92 7.30
CA SER A 17 -1.34 10.19 6.61
C SER A 17 -0.44 11.33 7.11
N ASP A 18 0.15 11.21 8.31
CA ASP A 18 0.99 12.25 8.92
C ASP A 18 2.44 11.82 9.17
N ILE A 19 2.67 10.51 9.32
CA ILE A 19 3.97 9.98 9.71
C ILE A 19 5.03 10.34 8.66
N ASP A 20 6.22 10.68 9.14
CA ASP A 20 7.37 10.89 8.29
C ASP A 20 8.06 9.56 8.02
N LEU A 21 8.10 9.17 6.75
CA LEU A 21 8.77 7.96 6.29
C LEU A 21 9.84 8.39 5.30
N PRO A 22 11.03 7.75 5.31
CA PRO A 22 12.04 8.07 4.33
C PRO A 22 11.53 7.75 2.92
N ASP A 23 11.88 8.57 1.93
CA ASP A 23 11.56 8.29 0.54
C ASP A 23 12.25 6.99 0.09
N GLU A 24 11.54 6.18 -0.70
CA GLU A 24 12.09 4.99 -1.35
C GLU A 24 12.84 4.03 -0.40
N PHE A 25 12.35 3.85 0.82
CA PHE A 25 12.98 2.97 1.79
C PHE A 25 12.51 1.51 1.69
N ALA A 26 11.27 1.29 1.24
CA ALA A 26 10.65 -0.04 1.25
C ALA A 26 10.70 -0.71 -0.14
N ASP A 27 11.27 -1.91 -0.21
CA ASP A 27 11.18 -2.77 -1.40
C ASP A 27 9.78 -3.40 -1.56
N VAL A 28 9.08 -3.59 -0.44
CA VAL A 28 7.74 -4.19 -0.35
C VAL A 28 6.93 -3.45 0.71
N ALA A 29 5.71 -3.05 0.34
CA ALA A 29 4.67 -2.63 1.25
C ALA A 29 3.51 -3.64 1.19
N PHE A 30 2.97 -3.99 2.35
CA PHE A 30 1.77 -4.81 2.46
C PHE A 30 0.76 -4.13 3.37
N ILE A 31 -0.50 -4.10 2.95
CA ILE A 31 -1.60 -3.55 3.73
C ILE A 31 -2.65 -4.65 3.82
N TYR A 32 -2.93 -5.09 5.05
CA TYR A 32 -3.81 -6.22 5.30
C TYR A 32 -4.96 -5.79 6.19
N TYR A 33 -6.14 -5.62 5.58
CA TYR A 33 -7.39 -5.21 6.23
C TYR A 33 -7.25 -3.90 7.02
N ALA A 34 -6.63 -2.90 6.41
CA ALA A 34 -6.35 -1.64 7.10
C ALA A 34 -6.46 -0.39 6.20
N PHE A 35 -6.49 -0.51 4.87
CA PHE A 35 -6.55 0.67 4.02
C PHE A 35 -7.92 1.37 4.14
N HIS A 36 -8.99 0.60 4.35
CA HIS A 36 -10.33 1.15 4.57
C HIS A 36 -10.43 2.02 5.84
N GLU A 37 -9.61 1.74 6.86
CA GLU A 37 -9.56 2.47 8.13
C GLU A 37 -8.81 3.82 8.03
N ILE A 38 -8.10 4.09 6.93
CA ILE A 38 -7.41 5.37 6.75
C ILE A 38 -8.44 6.46 6.49
N ASP A 39 -8.55 7.45 7.38
CA ASP A 39 -9.47 8.60 7.22
C ASP A 39 -9.08 9.46 6.00
N ARG A 40 -7.83 9.89 5.97
CA ARG A 40 -7.24 10.75 4.93
C ARG A 40 -6.52 9.91 3.88
N LYS A 41 -7.32 9.20 3.08
CA LYS A 41 -6.84 8.25 2.06
C LYS A 41 -5.89 8.89 1.03
N PRO A 42 -6.16 10.08 0.46
CA PRO A 42 -5.23 10.70 -0.50
C PRO A 42 -3.83 10.93 0.06
N GLU A 43 -3.74 11.40 1.30
CA GLU A 43 -2.49 11.63 2.01
C GLU A 43 -1.79 10.30 2.33
N GLY A 44 -2.55 9.30 2.78
CA GLY A 44 -2.03 7.95 3.04
C GLY A 44 -1.47 7.30 1.77
N VAL A 45 -2.19 7.39 0.65
CA VAL A 45 -1.74 6.91 -0.66
C VAL A 45 -0.43 7.58 -1.06
N LYS A 46 -0.35 8.92 -0.94
CA LYS A 46 0.87 9.66 -1.25
C LYS A 46 2.05 9.19 -0.39
N LYS A 47 1.86 9.06 0.93
CA LYS A 47 2.90 8.63 1.87
C LYS A 47 3.39 7.21 1.58
N ILE A 48 2.48 6.28 1.33
CA ILE A 48 2.81 4.90 0.94
C ILE A 48 3.56 4.91 -0.40
N ALA A 49 3.09 5.67 -1.38
CA ALA A 49 3.74 5.78 -2.68
C ALA A 49 5.15 6.36 -2.59
N GLN A 50 5.38 7.38 -1.75
CA GLN A 50 6.70 7.95 -1.50
C GLN A 50 7.66 6.94 -0.87
N ALA A 51 7.19 6.20 0.13
CA ALA A 51 7.97 5.22 0.88
C ALA A 51 8.43 4.01 0.03
N VAL A 52 7.61 3.55 -0.93
CA VAL A 52 7.93 2.40 -1.76
C VAL A 52 8.96 2.80 -2.83
N LYS A 53 10.01 2.00 -3.03
CA LYS A 53 11.01 2.20 -4.10
C LYS A 53 10.40 2.06 -5.49
N VAL A 54 10.96 2.72 -6.50
CA VAL A 54 10.69 2.36 -7.91
C VAL A 54 10.94 0.86 -8.12
N ASN A 55 10.04 0.19 -8.86
CA ASN A 55 9.95 -1.27 -9.01
C ASN A 55 9.61 -2.05 -7.74
N GLY A 56 9.34 -1.37 -6.62
CA GLY A 56 8.85 -1.98 -5.38
C GLY A 56 7.42 -2.52 -5.51
N ILE A 57 7.05 -3.37 -4.55
CA ILE A 57 5.75 -4.06 -4.50
C ILE A 57 4.82 -3.34 -3.53
N LEU A 58 3.56 -3.18 -3.91
CA LEU A 58 2.46 -2.91 -3.00
C LEU A 58 1.42 -4.03 -3.09
N SER A 59 1.17 -4.70 -1.98
CA SER A 59 0.10 -5.71 -1.85
C SER A 59 -0.98 -5.20 -0.91
N ILE A 60 -2.22 -5.12 -1.39
CA ILE A 60 -3.37 -4.67 -0.61
C ILE A 60 -4.38 -5.80 -0.51
N TYR A 61 -4.85 -6.07 0.70
CA TYR A 61 -5.91 -7.03 0.99
C TYR A 61 -6.99 -6.33 1.80
N GLU A 62 -8.24 -6.47 1.36
CA GLU A 62 -9.40 -5.82 1.99
C GLU A 62 -10.52 -6.83 2.25
N PRO A 63 -11.22 -6.75 3.41
CA PRO A 63 -12.25 -7.71 3.75
C PRO A 63 -13.48 -7.47 2.90
N ALA A 64 -13.97 -8.54 2.28
CA ALA A 64 -15.01 -8.42 1.26
C ALA A 64 -16.39 -7.99 1.82
N ILE A 65 -16.55 -8.04 3.13
CA ILE A 65 -17.77 -7.62 3.85
C ILE A 65 -17.81 -6.09 3.99
N GLU A 66 -16.65 -5.43 4.08
CA GLU A 66 -16.56 -4.00 4.38
C GLU A 66 -16.22 -3.17 3.14
N VAL A 67 -15.38 -3.71 2.26
CA VAL A 67 -14.89 -2.99 1.08
C VAL A 67 -15.41 -3.65 -0.18
N GLY A 68 -16.44 -3.08 -0.80
CA GLY A 68 -17.02 -3.56 -2.07
C GLY A 68 -16.04 -3.52 -3.26
N ARG A 69 -16.45 -4.10 -4.41
CA ARG A 69 -15.62 -4.09 -5.64
C ARG A 69 -15.28 -2.67 -6.10
N GLU A 70 -16.28 -1.79 -6.15
CA GLU A 70 -16.12 -0.39 -6.53
C GLU A 70 -15.17 0.36 -5.58
N ALA A 71 -15.24 0.09 -4.27
CA ALA A 71 -14.32 0.68 -3.30
C ALA A 71 -12.88 0.19 -3.50
N MET A 72 -12.71 -1.08 -3.87
CA MET A 72 -11.40 -1.63 -4.26
C MET A 72 -10.90 -1.04 -5.58
N ASP A 73 -11.80 -0.78 -6.54
CA ASP A 73 -11.45 -0.11 -7.81
C ASP A 73 -10.90 1.28 -7.55
N LYS A 74 -11.60 2.08 -6.73
CA LYS A 74 -11.13 3.41 -6.31
C LYS A 74 -9.79 3.36 -5.57
N THR A 75 -9.55 2.30 -4.80
CA THR A 75 -8.25 2.07 -4.15
C THR A 75 -7.17 1.83 -5.20
N GLY A 76 -7.42 0.97 -6.19
CA GLY A 76 -6.52 0.73 -7.31
C GLY A 76 -6.22 2.01 -8.09
N GLU A 77 -7.25 2.75 -8.51
CA GLU A 77 -7.14 4.00 -9.26
C GLU A 77 -6.32 5.07 -8.51
N ALA A 78 -6.49 5.16 -7.18
CA ALA A 78 -5.74 6.09 -6.34
C ALA A 78 -4.24 5.75 -6.36
N PHE A 79 -3.88 4.47 -6.22
CA PHE A 79 -2.48 4.05 -6.29
C PHE A 79 -1.92 4.11 -7.72
N GLU A 80 -2.72 3.84 -8.75
CA GLU A 80 -2.31 4.02 -10.14
C GLU A 80 -1.99 5.48 -10.45
N SER A 81 -2.83 6.40 -9.98
CA SER A 81 -2.57 7.85 -10.05
C SER A 81 -1.31 8.27 -9.28
N ALA A 82 -0.92 7.50 -8.27
CA ALA A 82 0.30 7.70 -7.48
C ALA A 82 1.55 7.01 -8.09
N GLY A 83 1.46 6.50 -9.31
CA GLY A 83 2.59 5.91 -10.04
C GLY A 83 2.75 4.41 -9.84
N PHE A 84 1.69 3.69 -9.47
CA PHE A 84 1.69 2.23 -9.49
C PHE A 84 1.02 1.69 -10.77
N ARG A 85 1.30 0.44 -11.07
CA ARG A 85 0.56 -0.36 -12.05
C ARG A 85 0.04 -1.63 -11.39
N THR A 86 -1.23 -1.93 -11.60
CA THR A 86 -1.81 -3.20 -11.15
C THR A 86 -1.22 -4.36 -11.94
N GLU A 87 -0.59 -5.32 -11.26
CA GLU A 87 -0.05 -6.55 -11.86
C GLU A 87 -1.03 -7.72 -11.71
N LEU A 88 -1.70 -7.82 -10.56
CA LEU A 88 -2.67 -8.87 -10.29
C LEU A 88 -3.84 -8.32 -9.49
N ARG A 89 -5.04 -8.75 -9.87
CA ARG A 89 -6.24 -8.63 -9.05
C ARG A 89 -6.74 -10.01 -8.71
N ARG A 90 -7.07 -10.24 -7.44
CA ARG A 90 -7.67 -11.49 -7.00
C ARG A 90 -8.78 -11.23 -5.98
N ASP A 91 -9.94 -11.76 -6.28
CA ASP A 91 -11.08 -11.74 -5.37
C ASP A 91 -11.41 -13.16 -4.92
N THR A 92 -11.67 -13.29 -3.63
CA THR A 92 -12.20 -14.50 -3.00
C THR A 92 -13.52 -14.16 -2.33
N LEU A 93 -14.14 -15.14 -1.68
CA LEU A 93 -15.37 -14.92 -0.92
C LEU A 93 -15.18 -13.89 0.21
N PHE A 94 -13.98 -13.83 0.81
CA PHE A 94 -13.73 -13.03 2.01
C PHE A 94 -12.72 -11.90 1.81
N THR A 95 -11.97 -11.91 0.72
CA THR A 95 -10.87 -10.98 0.50
C THR A 95 -10.87 -10.47 -0.93
N ARG A 96 -10.75 -9.15 -1.08
CA ARG A 96 -10.40 -8.48 -2.34
C ARG A 96 -8.95 -8.08 -2.27
N SER A 97 -8.19 -8.29 -3.34
CA SER A 97 -6.75 -8.03 -3.32
C SER A 97 -6.19 -7.46 -4.61
N LEU A 98 -5.21 -6.58 -4.44
CA LEU A 98 -4.41 -5.96 -5.49
C LEU A 98 -2.94 -6.22 -5.20
N LEU A 99 -2.21 -6.67 -6.22
CA LEU A 99 -0.76 -6.64 -6.26
C LEU A 99 -0.36 -5.59 -7.30
N MET A 100 0.48 -4.65 -6.89
CA MET A 100 0.86 -3.50 -7.70
C MET A 100 2.36 -3.30 -7.69
N ARG A 101 2.87 -2.71 -8.77
CA ARG A 101 4.29 -2.36 -8.97
C ARG A 101 4.43 -0.86 -9.03
N LYS A 102 5.36 -0.26 -8.28
CA LYS A 102 5.69 1.16 -8.48
C LYS A 102 6.45 1.33 -9.80
N GLU A 103 5.93 2.16 -10.68
CA GLU A 103 6.57 2.48 -11.95
C GLU A 103 7.63 3.56 -11.76
N GLN A 104 8.59 3.60 -12.70
CA GLN A 104 9.50 4.72 -12.78
C GLN A 104 8.72 5.92 -13.33
N GLY A 105 8.58 6.98 -12.52
CA GLY A 105 7.90 8.19 -12.96
C GLY A 105 8.49 8.65 -14.30
N LYS A 106 7.62 9.03 -15.25
CA LYS A 106 8.08 9.55 -16.55
C LYS A 106 8.93 10.79 -16.28
N THR A 107 10.25 10.66 -16.43
CA THR A 107 11.13 11.82 -16.53
C THR A 107 10.76 12.51 -17.83
N ASN A 108 10.02 13.63 -17.76
CA ASN A 108 9.83 14.50 -18.91
C ASN A 108 11.23 14.93 -19.37
N ARG A 109 11.68 14.37 -20.49
CA ARG A 109 12.79 14.90 -21.30
C ARG A 109 12.22 15.93 -22.28
#